data_AF-A0A4S3B2U2-F1
#
_entry.id   AF-A0A4S3B2U2-F1
#
_cell.length_a   1.000
_cell.length_b   1.000
_cell.length_c   1.000
_cell.angle_alpha   90.00
_cell.angle_beta   90.00
_cell.angle_gamma   90.00
#
_symmetry.space_group_name_H-M   'P 1'
#
loop_
_entity.id
_entity.type
_entity.pdbx_description
1 polymer ?
#
loop_
_entity_poly.entity_id
_entity_poly.type
_entity_poly.pdbx_seq_one_letter_code
_entity_poly.pdbx_strand_id
1 'polypeptide(L)'
;MTTKAPRKDTRNRNWMILVYPESTREDWKETLNDLMIPWACSPLHDKDTDDNGELKKPHYHCLLAFTNKKSYQQVLSIAKKLSAPNPKQCENVKGLIRYFAHLDHPEKQQYDVNQIVGYFGFDTTYYLQATVAEKHNAQREIRQFITENHITELVSLYAYTDKHRPDWSSVINSQTYSINKYIESTRYSNK
;
A
#
# COMPACT_ATOMS: atom_id res chain seq x y z
N MET A 1 8.79 -46.39 20.67
CA MET A 1 7.72 -45.44 20.33
C MET A 1 8.35 -44.24 19.66
N THR A 2 8.19 -44.08 18.35
CA THR A 2 8.70 -42.91 17.60
C THR A 2 7.71 -41.76 17.75
N THR A 3 8.10 -40.73 18.49
CA THR A 3 7.35 -39.48 18.60
C THR A 3 7.40 -38.75 17.26
N LYS A 4 6.29 -38.73 16.51
CA LYS A 4 6.15 -37.88 15.32
C LYS A 4 6.25 -36.42 15.77
N ALA A 5 7.16 -35.66 15.16
CA ALA A 5 7.24 -34.22 15.35
C ALA A 5 5.86 -33.57 15.06
N PRO A 6 5.46 -32.55 15.83
CA PRO A 6 4.18 -31.88 15.63
C PRO A 6 4.10 -31.28 14.23
N ARG A 7 3.00 -31.53 13.52
CA ARG A 7 2.79 -31.05 12.15
C ARG A 7 2.73 -29.51 12.16
N LYS A 8 3.60 -28.85 11.39
CA LYS A 8 3.63 -27.39 11.27
C LYS A 8 2.25 -26.87 10.82
N ASP A 9 1.67 -25.93 11.56
CA ASP A 9 0.41 -25.28 11.18
C ASP A 9 0.65 -24.38 9.97
N THR A 10 0.12 -24.79 8.81
CA THR A 10 0.22 -24.06 7.55
C THR A 10 -1.00 -23.18 7.26
N ARG A 11 -1.88 -22.96 8.26
CA ARG A 11 -3.04 -22.08 8.07
C ARG A 11 -2.66 -20.63 8.35
N ASN A 12 -3.20 -19.70 7.56
CA ASN A 12 -2.97 -18.27 7.70
C ASN A 12 -4.32 -17.51 7.68
N ARG A 13 -4.38 -16.35 8.34
CA ARG A 13 -5.51 -15.41 8.29
C ARG A 13 -5.49 -14.58 7.01
N ASN A 14 -4.32 -14.34 6.45
CA ASN A 14 -4.12 -13.41 5.33
C ASN A 14 -3.59 -14.16 4.11
N TRP A 15 -4.23 -13.93 2.98
CA TRP A 15 -3.90 -14.61 1.73
C TRP A 15 -3.92 -13.62 0.56
N MET A 16 -2.99 -13.79 -0.36
CA MET A 16 -2.94 -13.04 -1.61
C MET A 16 -3.48 -13.89 -2.76
N ILE A 17 -4.31 -13.27 -3.61
CA ILE A 17 -4.75 -13.82 -4.88
C ILE A 17 -4.39 -12.81 -5.97
N LEU A 18 -3.97 -13.32 -7.14
CA LEU A 18 -3.83 -12.51 -8.35
C LEU A 18 -5.08 -12.68 -9.20
N VAL A 19 -5.58 -11.61 -9.78
CA VAL A 19 -6.73 -11.66 -10.69
C VAL A 19 -6.32 -11.07 -12.03
N TYR A 20 -6.45 -11.85 -13.10
CA TYR A 20 -6.20 -11.39 -14.47
C TYR A 20 -7.54 -11.04 -15.11
N PRO A 21 -7.82 -9.77 -15.48
CA PRO A 21 -9.08 -9.38 -16.08
C PRO A 21 -9.43 -10.16 -17.36
N GLU A 22 -8.41 -10.60 -18.12
CA GLU A 22 -8.59 -11.35 -19.36
C GLU A 22 -9.13 -12.78 -19.20
N SER A 23 -8.95 -13.39 -18.01
CA SER A 23 -9.26 -14.81 -17.79
C SER A 23 -10.12 -15.07 -16.56
N THR A 24 -10.31 -14.04 -15.74
CA THR A 24 -11.28 -14.08 -14.65
C THR A 24 -12.70 -13.90 -15.17
N ARG A 25 -13.66 -14.22 -14.32
CA ARG A 25 -15.08 -13.98 -14.54
C ARG A 25 -15.40 -12.49 -14.38
N GLU A 26 -16.36 -11.96 -15.13
CA GLU A 26 -16.71 -10.53 -15.07
C GLU A 26 -17.14 -10.09 -13.64
N ASP A 27 -17.83 -10.99 -12.92
CA ASP A 27 -18.36 -10.80 -11.56
C ASP A 27 -17.39 -11.23 -10.44
N TRP A 28 -16.08 -11.19 -10.70
CA TRP A 28 -15.08 -11.67 -9.74
C TRP A 28 -15.07 -10.88 -8.42
N LYS A 29 -15.39 -9.59 -8.47
CA LYS A 29 -15.47 -8.74 -7.26
C LYS A 29 -16.69 -9.10 -6.43
N GLU A 30 -17.83 -9.33 -7.07
CA GLU A 30 -19.07 -9.79 -6.46
C GLU A 30 -18.85 -11.15 -5.78
N THR A 31 -18.15 -12.07 -6.45
CA THR A 31 -17.78 -13.37 -5.87
C THR A 31 -16.93 -13.23 -4.60
N LEU A 32 -16.03 -12.25 -4.53
CA LEU A 32 -15.28 -11.94 -3.31
C LEU A 32 -16.14 -11.24 -2.26
N ASN A 33 -17.05 -10.36 -2.69
CA ASN A 33 -17.96 -9.67 -1.80
C ASN A 33 -18.93 -10.62 -1.09
N ASP A 34 -19.39 -11.67 -1.77
CA ASP A 34 -20.25 -12.71 -1.21
C ASP A 34 -19.61 -13.49 -0.05
N LEU A 35 -18.28 -13.43 0.08
CA LEU A 35 -17.59 -14.00 1.23
C LEU A 35 -17.86 -13.22 2.53
N MET A 36 -18.26 -11.95 2.42
CA MET A 36 -18.52 -11.04 3.54
C MET A 36 -17.33 -10.95 4.51
N ILE A 37 -16.11 -10.95 3.98
CA ILE A 37 -14.87 -10.80 4.74
C ILE A 37 -14.17 -9.49 4.35
N PRO A 38 -13.39 -8.88 5.26
CA PRO A 38 -12.49 -7.80 4.88
C PRO A 38 -11.50 -8.26 3.80
N TRP A 39 -11.40 -7.48 2.72
CA TRP A 39 -10.43 -7.72 1.65
C TRP A 39 -10.02 -6.40 1.00
N ALA A 40 -8.89 -6.39 0.30
CA ALA A 40 -8.40 -5.21 -0.40
C ALA A 40 -7.94 -5.57 -1.82
N CYS A 41 -8.00 -4.60 -2.72
CA CYS A 41 -7.57 -4.72 -4.10
C CYS A 41 -6.61 -3.59 -4.47
N SER A 42 -5.54 -3.94 -5.20
CA SER A 42 -4.67 -2.96 -5.85
C SER A 42 -5.41 -2.21 -6.96
N PRO A 43 -4.82 -1.12 -7.49
CA PRO A 43 -5.12 -0.63 -8.83
C PRO A 43 -4.85 -1.71 -9.89
N LEU A 44 -5.24 -1.47 -11.13
CA LEU A 44 -4.85 -2.37 -12.21
C LEU A 44 -3.35 -2.21 -12.46
N HIS A 45 -2.58 -3.29 -12.29
CA HIS A 45 -1.18 -3.33 -12.65
C HIS A 45 -1.05 -3.64 -14.15
N ASP A 46 -1.03 -2.60 -14.98
CA ASP A 46 -0.95 -2.66 -16.44
C ASP A 46 0.37 -2.14 -17.02
N LYS A 47 1.31 -1.76 -16.15
CA LYS A 47 2.60 -1.15 -16.51
C LYS A 47 3.80 -1.89 -15.93
N ASP A 48 3.57 -3.04 -15.31
CA ASP A 48 4.63 -3.82 -14.70
C ASP A 48 5.46 -4.52 -15.77
N THR A 49 6.80 -4.45 -15.68
CA THR A 49 7.70 -5.19 -16.55
C THR A 49 8.29 -6.41 -15.84
N ASP A 50 8.69 -7.42 -16.60
CA ASP A 50 9.50 -8.53 -16.13
C ASP A 50 10.99 -8.18 -16.10
N ASP A 51 11.83 -9.16 -15.75
CA ASP A 51 13.28 -8.99 -15.63
C ASP A 51 13.95 -8.72 -16.99
N ASN A 52 13.28 -9.00 -18.11
CA ASN A 52 13.74 -8.70 -19.46
C ASN A 52 13.23 -7.33 -19.96
N GLY A 53 12.42 -6.63 -19.16
CA GLY A 53 11.77 -5.39 -19.54
C GLY A 53 10.47 -5.58 -20.35
N GLU A 54 9.99 -6.80 -20.51
CA GLU A 54 8.74 -7.07 -21.23
C GLU A 54 7.53 -6.79 -20.34
N LEU A 55 6.47 -6.25 -20.95
CA LEU A 55 5.25 -5.90 -20.22
C LEU A 55 4.54 -7.17 -19.72
N LYS A 56 4.28 -7.22 -18.41
CA LYS A 56 3.49 -8.28 -17.79
C LYS A 56 2.02 -8.13 -18.16
N LYS A 57 1.31 -9.26 -18.14
CA LYS A 57 -0.14 -9.28 -18.30
C LYS A 57 -0.82 -8.39 -17.24
N PRO A 58 -1.82 -7.57 -17.61
CA PRO A 58 -2.55 -6.76 -16.65
C PRO A 58 -3.17 -7.60 -15.55
N HIS A 59 -2.97 -7.21 -14.30
CA HIS A 59 -3.45 -7.97 -13.15
C HIS A 59 -3.80 -7.10 -11.95
N TYR A 60 -4.63 -7.64 -11.07
CA TYR A 60 -4.87 -7.11 -9.74
C TYR A 60 -4.19 -7.99 -8.70
N HIS A 61 -3.65 -7.36 -7.67
CA HIS A 61 -3.33 -8.01 -6.41
C HIS A 61 -4.52 -7.85 -5.45
N CYS A 62 -4.97 -8.95 -4.87
CA CYS A 62 -6.04 -8.96 -3.88
C CYS A 62 -5.55 -9.59 -2.57
N LEU A 63 -5.85 -8.95 -1.44
CA LEU A 63 -5.65 -9.49 -0.10
C LEU A 63 -7.00 -9.95 0.45
N LEU A 64 -7.09 -11.21 0.89
CA LEU A 64 -8.20 -11.73 1.67
C LEU A 64 -7.79 -11.80 3.14
N ALA A 65 -8.51 -11.09 4.03
CA ALA A 65 -8.20 -11.00 5.45
C ALA A 65 -9.30 -11.68 6.29
N PHE A 66 -9.07 -12.95 6.66
CA PHE A 66 -10.04 -13.76 7.39
C PHE A 66 -9.94 -13.56 8.91
N THR A 67 -11.10 -13.50 9.58
CA THR A 67 -11.20 -13.48 11.05
C THR A 67 -10.64 -14.75 11.71
N ASN A 68 -10.56 -15.86 11.00
CA ASN A 68 -10.00 -17.12 11.48
C ASN A 68 -9.05 -17.69 10.42
N LYS A 69 -7.98 -18.37 10.88
CA LYS A 69 -7.01 -19.00 9.97
C LYS A 69 -7.72 -19.94 8.99
N LYS A 70 -7.40 -19.82 7.71
CA LYS A 70 -7.84 -20.73 6.64
C LYS A 70 -6.70 -21.62 6.19
N SER A 71 -7.03 -22.84 5.80
CA SER A 71 -6.09 -23.73 5.13
C SER A 71 -5.86 -23.32 3.68
N TYR A 72 -4.73 -23.71 3.11
CA TYR A 72 -4.44 -23.51 1.69
C TYR A 72 -5.59 -24.02 0.79
N GLN A 73 -6.16 -25.20 1.10
CA GLN A 73 -7.24 -25.78 0.30
C GLN A 73 -8.54 -24.96 0.35
N GLN A 74 -8.85 -24.35 1.50
CA GLN A 74 -10.01 -23.46 1.62
C GLN A 74 -9.86 -22.19 0.79
N VAL A 75 -8.64 -21.66 0.66
CA VAL A 75 -8.39 -20.46 -0.16
C VAL A 75 -8.20 -20.82 -1.63
N LEU A 76 -7.65 -21.99 -1.92
CA LEU A 76 -7.54 -22.51 -3.28
C LEU A 76 -8.92 -22.70 -3.93
N SER A 77 -9.93 -23.12 -3.17
CA SER A 77 -11.30 -23.22 -3.71
C SER A 77 -11.87 -21.85 -4.08
N ILE A 78 -11.52 -20.79 -3.34
CA ILE A 78 -11.88 -19.41 -3.69
C ILE A 78 -11.15 -18.99 -4.97
N ALA A 79 -9.82 -19.16 -5.05
CA ALA A 79 -9.05 -18.82 -6.24
C ALA A 79 -9.57 -19.53 -7.50
N LYS A 80 -9.90 -20.83 -7.40
CA LYS A 80 -10.49 -21.60 -8.50
C LYS A 80 -11.84 -21.06 -8.96
N LYS A 81 -12.70 -20.59 -8.06
CA LYS A 81 -13.97 -19.94 -8.43
C LYS A 81 -13.77 -18.69 -9.27
N LEU A 82 -12.66 -17.98 -9.06
CA LEU A 82 -12.30 -16.76 -9.80
C LEU A 82 -11.51 -17.04 -11.08
N SER A 83 -11.23 -18.31 -11.41
CA SER A 83 -10.24 -18.68 -12.44
C SER A 83 -8.87 -18.04 -12.20
N ALA A 84 -8.54 -17.77 -10.93
CA ALA A 84 -7.30 -17.14 -10.52
C ALA A 84 -6.17 -18.16 -10.32
N PRO A 85 -4.89 -17.74 -10.42
CA PRO A 85 -3.76 -18.56 -10.00
C PRO A 85 -3.85 -18.99 -8.54
N ASN A 86 -3.03 -19.98 -8.19
CA ASN A 86 -2.94 -20.49 -6.83
C ASN A 86 -2.67 -19.37 -5.81
N PRO A 87 -3.38 -19.34 -4.67
CA PRO A 87 -3.21 -18.31 -3.67
C PRO A 87 -1.85 -18.44 -2.98
N LYS A 88 -1.32 -17.32 -2.49
CA LYS A 88 -0.10 -17.26 -1.69
C LYS A 88 -0.42 -16.79 -0.27
N GLN A 89 0.34 -17.27 0.71
CA GLN A 89 0.22 -16.74 2.08
C GLN A 89 0.71 -15.30 2.12
N CYS A 90 -0.01 -14.45 2.84
CA CYS A 90 0.45 -13.10 3.14
C CYS A 90 1.06 -13.12 4.54
N GLU A 91 2.39 -12.97 4.60
CA GLU A 91 3.15 -12.92 5.85
C GLU A 91 3.01 -11.54 6.53
N ASN A 92 2.97 -10.47 5.74
CA ASN A 92 2.88 -9.11 6.24
C ASN A 92 1.86 -8.31 5.42
N VAL A 93 0.73 -7.97 6.06
CA VAL A 93 -0.35 -7.21 5.44
C VAL A 93 0.10 -5.80 5.06
N LYS A 94 0.86 -5.12 5.93
CA LYS A 94 1.35 -3.76 5.65
C LYS A 94 2.24 -3.76 4.40
N GLY A 95 3.19 -4.70 4.33
CA GLY A 95 4.06 -4.87 3.18
C GLY A 95 3.28 -5.14 1.89
N LEU A 96 2.28 -6.02 1.94
CA LEU A 96 1.45 -6.32 0.77
C LEU A 96 0.63 -5.11 0.31
N ILE A 97 -0.02 -4.37 1.23
CA ILE A 97 -0.81 -3.19 0.87
C ILE A 97 0.07 -2.08 0.28
N ARG A 98 1.27 -1.86 0.83
CA ARG A 98 2.25 -0.92 0.23
C ARG A 98 2.75 -1.40 -1.13
N TYR A 99 2.89 -2.71 -1.31
CA TYR A 99 3.27 -3.33 -2.58
C TYR A 99 2.23 -3.10 -3.68
N PHE A 100 0.93 -2.98 -3.35
CA PHE A 100 -0.12 -2.63 -4.33
C PHE A 100 0.13 -1.30 -5.06
N ALA A 101 0.98 -0.43 -4.51
CA ALA A 101 1.42 0.81 -5.15
C ALA A 101 2.92 0.85 -5.43
N HIS A 102 3.65 -0.24 -5.18
CA HIS A 102 5.11 -0.35 -5.30
C HIS A 102 5.92 0.65 -4.46
N LEU A 103 5.38 1.13 -3.33
CA LEU A 103 5.99 2.20 -2.51
C LEU A 103 7.40 1.88 -2.00
N ASP A 104 7.71 0.59 -1.81
CA ASP A 104 9.01 0.11 -1.31
C ASP A 104 9.94 -0.37 -2.44
N HIS A 105 9.55 -0.18 -3.70
CA HIS A 105 10.26 -0.64 -4.90
C HIS A 105 10.40 0.52 -5.90
N PRO A 106 11.32 1.48 -5.66
CA PRO A 106 11.45 2.69 -6.48
C PRO A 106 11.83 2.40 -7.94
N GLU A 107 12.40 1.23 -8.22
CA GLU A 107 12.73 0.75 -9.57
C GLU A 107 11.51 0.32 -10.39
N LYS A 108 10.36 0.10 -9.74
CA LYS A 108 9.10 -0.31 -10.40
C LYS A 108 8.19 0.89 -10.66
N GLN A 109 7.29 0.71 -11.62
CA GLN A 109 6.20 1.65 -11.85
C GLN A 109 5.40 1.86 -10.56
N GLN A 110 5.31 3.11 -10.11
CA GLN A 110 4.49 3.49 -8.96
C GLN A 110 3.02 3.62 -9.39
N TYR A 111 2.11 3.10 -8.56
CA TYR A 111 0.66 3.25 -8.78
C TYR A 111 0.05 4.19 -7.74
N ASP A 112 -1.11 4.76 -8.07
CA ASP A 112 -1.81 5.68 -7.18
C ASP A 112 -2.39 4.94 -5.96
N VAL A 113 -1.92 5.31 -4.77
CA VAL A 113 -2.41 4.76 -3.50
C VAL A 113 -3.89 5.00 -3.28
N ASN A 114 -4.48 6.04 -3.87
CA ASN A 114 -5.92 6.33 -3.76
C ASN A 114 -6.79 5.37 -4.57
N GLN A 115 -6.18 4.62 -5.49
CA GLN A 115 -6.87 3.57 -6.25
C GLN A 115 -6.82 2.20 -5.54
N ILE A 116 -6.18 2.10 -4.37
CA ILE A 116 -6.23 0.91 -3.51
C ILE A 116 -7.55 0.90 -2.76
N VAL A 117 -8.41 -0.08 -3.05
CA VAL A 117 -9.76 -0.16 -2.48
C VAL A 117 -9.83 -1.23 -1.40
N GLY A 118 -10.32 -0.84 -0.23
CA GLY A 118 -10.70 -1.75 0.85
C GLY A 118 -12.20 -2.04 0.82
N TYR A 119 -12.57 -3.29 1.07
CA TYR A 119 -13.95 -3.78 1.08
C TYR A 119 -14.28 -4.37 2.46
N PHE A 120 -15.57 -4.35 2.82
CA PHE A 120 -16.08 -4.88 4.09
C PHE A 120 -15.30 -4.40 5.33
N GLY A 121 -14.97 -3.11 5.35
CA GLY A 121 -14.30 -2.46 6.48
C GLY A 121 -12.78 -2.70 6.55
N PHE A 122 -12.14 -3.22 5.49
CA PHE A 122 -10.69 -3.26 5.43
C PHE A 122 -10.12 -1.83 5.28
N ASP A 123 -9.42 -1.35 6.31
CA ASP A 123 -8.82 -0.01 6.33
C ASP A 123 -7.45 -0.01 5.62
N THR A 124 -7.45 0.36 4.33
CA THR A 124 -6.22 0.49 3.54
C THR A 124 -5.38 1.68 4.00
N THR A 125 -6.01 2.76 4.45
CA THR A 125 -5.34 3.98 4.92
C THR A 125 -4.42 3.67 6.09
N TYR A 126 -4.86 2.88 7.07
CA TYR A 126 -4.03 2.44 8.20
C TYR A 126 -2.70 1.81 7.75
N TYR A 127 -2.73 0.95 6.74
CA TYR A 127 -1.53 0.26 6.24
C TYR A 127 -0.66 1.14 5.33
N LEU A 128 -1.24 2.12 4.66
CA LEU A 128 -0.54 3.07 3.78
C LEU A 128 0.10 4.23 4.53
N GLN A 129 -0.18 4.41 5.83
CA GLN A 129 0.47 5.44 6.63
C GLN A 129 2.00 5.32 6.59
N ALA A 130 2.64 6.47 6.33
CA ALA A 130 4.07 6.64 6.47
C ALA A 130 4.54 6.15 7.84
N THR A 131 5.61 5.36 7.83
CA THR A 131 6.33 4.92 9.02
C THR A 131 6.86 6.11 9.80
N VAL A 132 7.18 5.89 11.07
CA VAL A 132 7.79 6.91 11.93
C VAL A 132 9.10 7.44 11.33
N ALA A 133 9.92 6.54 10.76
CA ALA A 133 11.16 6.91 10.09
C ALA A 133 10.93 7.78 8.84
N GLU A 134 10.01 7.38 7.95
CA GLU A 134 9.63 8.17 6.77
C GLU A 134 9.12 9.56 7.16
N LYS A 135 8.27 9.64 8.20
CA LYS A 135 7.78 10.92 8.73
C LYS A 135 8.92 11.80 9.23
N HIS A 136 9.86 11.25 10.00
CA HIS A 136 11.00 12.02 10.50
C HIS A 136 11.96 12.47 9.38
N ASN A 137 12.18 11.64 8.37
CA ASN A 137 12.98 11.99 7.21
C ASN A 137 12.31 13.11 6.41
N ALA A 138 11.03 12.97 6.07
CA ALA A 138 10.26 14.01 5.39
C ALA A 138 10.27 15.32 6.19
N GLN A 139 10.08 15.27 7.51
CA GLN A 139 10.19 16.47 8.36
C GLN A 139 11.57 17.14 8.27
N ARG A 140 12.66 16.37 8.18
CA ARG A 140 14.01 16.91 8.02
C ARG A 140 14.17 17.58 6.66
N GLU A 141 13.74 16.92 5.60
CA GLU A 141 13.81 17.47 4.24
C GLU A 141 12.95 18.73 4.08
N ILE A 142 11.74 18.75 4.65
CA ILE A 142 10.86 19.92 4.66
C ILE A 142 11.56 21.11 5.34
N ARG A 143 12.17 20.91 6.52
CA ARG A 143 12.88 21.99 7.24
C ARG A 143 14.10 22.48 6.47
N GLN A 144 14.84 21.57 5.85
CA GLN A 144 15.98 21.91 5.00
C GLN A 144 15.52 22.76 3.81
N PHE A 145 14.47 22.33 3.10
CA PHE A 145 13.89 23.06 1.98
C PHE A 145 13.40 24.46 2.39
N ILE A 146 12.72 24.58 3.53
CA ILE A 146 12.28 25.87 4.09
C ILE A 146 13.48 26.81 4.29
N THR A 147 14.58 26.29 4.84
CA THR A 147 15.77 27.09 5.15
C THR A 147 16.50 27.53 3.89
N GLU A 148 16.78 26.59 2.98
CA GLU A 148 17.54 26.83 1.75
C GLU A 148 16.80 27.74 0.76
N ASN A 149 15.47 27.71 0.76
CA ASN A 149 14.64 28.49 -0.15
C ASN A 149 13.99 29.70 0.52
N HIS A 150 14.37 30.00 1.77
CA HIS A 150 13.82 31.10 2.57
C HIS A 150 12.28 31.14 2.55
N ILE A 151 11.63 29.98 2.70
CA ILE A 151 10.17 29.88 2.71
C ILE A 151 9.65 30.61 3.94
N THR A 152 8.95 31.72 3.71
CA THR A 152 8.36 32.52 4.78
C THR A 152 6.89 32.23 5.00
N GLU A 153 6.17 31.65 4.03
CA GLU A 153 4.72 31.41 4.13
C GLU A 153 4.37 29.94 3.85
N LEU A 154 3.39 29.41 4.60
CA LEU A 154 2.96 28.01 4.47
C LEU A 154 2.37 27.72 3.07
N VAL A 155 1.71 28.70 2.44
CA VAL A 155 1.17 28.56 1.08
C VAL A 155 2.26 28.28 0.04
N SER A 156 3.44 28.88 0.20
CA SER A 156 4.58 28.65 -0.69
C SER A 156 5.14 27.24 -0.54
N LEU A 157 5.12 26.69 0.69
CA LEU A 157 5.49 25.30 0.94
C LEU A 157 4.51 24.35 0.25
N TYR A 158 3.19 24.55 0.41
CA TYR A 158 2.17 23.72 -0.24
C TYR A 158 2.27 23.77 -1.76
N ALA A 159 2.43 24.96 -2.35
CA ALA A 159 2.57 25.10 -3.80
C ALA A 159 3.76 24.31 -4.37
N TYR A 160 4.87 24.26 -3.64
CA TYR A 160 6.01 23.40 -4.01
C TYR A 160 5.71 21.92 -3.79
N THR A 161 5.18 21.55 -2.62
CA THR A 161 4.82 20.18 -2.27
C THR A 161 3.89 19.56 -3.31
N ASP A 162 2.80 20.23 -3.68
CA ASP A 162 1.81 19.68 -4.60
C ASP A 162 2.38 19.40 -5.99
N LYS A 163 3.39 20.18 -6.41
CA LYS A 163 4.02 20.07 -7.73
C LYS A 163 5.22 19.12 -7.75
N HIS A 164 6.01 19.08 -6.69
CA HIS A 164 7.34 18.47 -6.70
C HIS A 164 7.54 17.38 -5.65
N ARG A 165 6.83 17.46 -4.51
CA ARG A 165 6.96 16.50 -3.39
C ARG A 165 5.59 16.14 -2.81
N PRO A 166 4.66 15.53 -3.57
CA PRO A 166 3.32 15.22 -3.07
C PRO A 166 3.34 14.31 -1.83
N ASP A 167 4.40 13.51 -1.70
CA ASP A 167 4.68 12.66 -0.54
C ASP A 167 4.78 13.44 0.78
N TRP A 168 5.21 14.70 0.76
CA TRP A 168 5.27 15.56 1.94
C TRP A 168 3.90 15.99 2.46
N SER A 169 2.86 15.99 1.63
CA SER A 169 1.55 16.59 1.99
C SER A 169 0.96 15.95 3.24
N SER A 170 1.00 14.62 3.35
CA SER A 170 0.51 13.89 4.54
C SER A 170 1.27 14.26 5.83
N VAL A 171 2.57 14.51 5.71
CA VAL A 171 3.44 14.89 6.84
C VAL A 171 3.17 16.35 7.22
N ILE A 172 3.05 17.24 6.24
CA ILE A 172 2.73 18.66 6.48
C ILE A 172 1.37 18.78 7.16
N ASN A 173 0.34 18.08 6.68
CA ASN A 173 -1.02 18.12 7.26
C ASN A 173 -1.07 17.56 8.69
N SER A 174 -0.28 16.54 8.99
CA SER A 174 -0.24 15.95 10.34
C SER A 174 0.67 16.71 11.31
N GLN A 175 1.54 17.60 10.84
CA GLN A 175 2.56 18.30 11.63
C GLN A 175 2.53 19.82 11.40
N THR A 176 1.40 20.36 10.93
CA THR A 176 1.28 21.74 10.45
C THR A 176 1.72 22.76 11.49
N TYR A 177 1.36 22.56 12.76
CA TYR A 177 1.76 23.46 13.84
C TYR A 177 3.29 23.58 13.97
N SER A 178 4.00 22.45 14.00
CA SER A 178 5.47 22.44 14.14
C SER A 178 6.16 23.06 12.92
N ILE A 179 5.68 22.75 11.72
CA ILE A 179 6.24 23.28 10.47
C ILE A 179 5.97 24.79 10.37
N ASN A 180 4.76 25.25 10.67
CA ASN A 180 4.44 26.67 10.65
C ASN A 180 5.27 27.46 11.68
N LYS A 181 5.48 26.90 12.89
CA LYS A 181 6.36 27.50 13.89
C LYS A 181 7.81 27.59 13.44
N TYR A 182 8.30 26.59 12.70
CA TYR A 182 9.63 26.62 12.11
C TYR A 182 9.76 27.74 11.06
N ILE A 183 8.79 27.85 10.15
CA ILE A 183 8.70 28.93 9.14
C ILE A 183 8.65 30.32 9.81
N GLU A 184 7.84 30.49 10.85
CA GLU A 184 7.77 31.73 11.64
C GLU A 184 9.13 32.07 12.24
N SER A 185 9.79 31.10 12.88
CA SER A 185 11.11 31.30 13.49
C SER A 185 12.16 31.73 12.47
N THR A 186 12.23 31.08 11.30
CA THR A 186 13.18 31.45 10.24
C THR A 186 12.91 32.83 9.68
N ARG A 187 11.63 33.23 9.56
CA ARG A 187 11.24 34.59 9.10
C ARG A 187 11.76 35.67 10.05
N TYR A 188 11.73 35.43 11.35
CA TYR A 188 12.22 36.40 12.34
C TYR A 188 13.75 36.37 12.49
N SER A 189 14.41 35.24 12.24
CA SER A 189 15.87 35.14 12.30
C SER A 189 16.61 35.73 11.09
N ASN A 190 15.94 35.86 9.94
CA ASN A 190 16.51 36.46 8.72
C ASN A 190 16.24 37.98 8.59
N LYS A 191 15.79 38.63 9.67
CA LYS A 191 15.68 40.09 9.80
C LYS A 191 16.84 40.62 10.61
#